data_AF-A0A5A8AF64-F1
#
_entry.id   AF-A0A5A8AF64-F1
#
_cell.length_a   1.000
_cell.length_b   1.000
_cell.length_c   1.000
_cell.angle_alpha   90.00
_cell.angle_beta   90.00
_cell.angle_gamma   90.00
#
_symmetry.space_group_name_H-M   'P 1'
#
loop_
_entity.id
_entity.type
_entity.pdbx_description
1 polymer ?
#
loop_
_entity_poly.entity_id
_entity_poly.type
_entity_poly.pdbx_seq_one_letter_code
_entity_poly.pdbx_strand_id
1 'polypeptide(L)'
;MKNFVKGMSLVVAFSTMSFMNAQDHHKKHVRVKVEETTESIPAIRLINKPDGTCTFEKGKIPTLKHMNTSTFWMSNKTEEWEKNAHPAPRRQYVITIKGNIRFKVTDGSTFMIKPGTVLLAEDLKGKGHSWDMVKSKVWERLYIPIAEDADDLFIADKDSD
;
A
#
# COMPACT_ATOMS: atom_id res chain seq x y z
N MET A 1 18.86 15.50 -49.16
CA MET A 1 17.65 16.36 -49.09
C MET A 1 17.13 16.35 -47.66
N LYS A 2 17.12 17.55 -47.04
CA LYS A 2 16.42 18.04 -45.82
C LYS A 2 16.46 17.21 -44.52
N ASN A 3 17.35 17.67 -43.64
CA ASN A 3 17.35 17.54 -42.18
C ASN A 3 16.13 18.25 -41.57
N PHE A 4 15.66 17.75 -40.41
CA PHE A 4 14.93 18.58 -39.45
C PHE A 4 15.33 18.19 -38.02
N VAL A 5 16.14 19.04 -37.39
CA VAL A 5 16.39 19.08 -35.95
C VAL A 5 15.58 20.26 -35.42
N LYS A 6 14.72 20.04 -34.42
CA LYS A 6 14.07 21.12 -33.67
C LYS A 6 14.68 21.16 -32.26
N GLY A 7 15.49 22.19 -32.04
CA GLY A 7 15.95 22.60 -30.71
C GLY A 7 14.81 23.24 -29.92
N MET A 8 14.85 23.07 -28.61
CA MET A 8 13.93 23.72 -27.67
C MET A 8 14.74 24.73 -26.85
N SER A 9 14.42 26.02 -27.04
CA SER A 9 15.11 27.14 -26.39
C SER A 9 14.88 27.16 -24.89
N LEU A 10 15.99 27.31 -24.15
CA LEU A 10 16.03 27.65 -22.74
C LEU A 10 15.86 29.17 -22.61
N VAL A 11 14.79 29.62 -21.94
CA VAL A 11 14.60 31.03 -21.59
C VAL A 11 15.00 31.20 -20.12
N VAL A 12 16.11 31.90 -19.88
CA VAL A 12 16.54 32.35 -18.55
C VAL A 12 16.01 33.77 -18.36
N ALA A 13 15.06 33.96 -17.45
CA ALA A 13 14.59 35.28 -17.05
C ALA A 13 15.42 35.79 -15.86
N PHE A 14 16.23 36.83 -16.10
CA PHE A 14 16.85 37.62 -15.04
C PHE A 14 15.82 38.63 -14.51
N SER A 15 15.40 38.45 -13.26
CA SER A 15 14.65 39.47 -12.51
C SER A 15 15.61 40.23 -11.61
N THR A 16 15.65 41.56 -11.77
CA THR A 16 16.50 42.49 -11.03
C THR A 16 16.01 42.65 -9.59
N MET A 17 16.93 42.54 -8.62
CA MET A 17 16.66 42.87 -7.22
C MET A 17 16.41 44.38 -7.07
N SER A 18 15.26 44.75 -6.51
CA SER A 18 15.07 46.04 -5.85
C SER A 18 15.09 45.82 -4.34
N PHE A 19 16.03 46.43 -3.64
CA PHE A 19 16.05 46.48 -2.18
C PHE A 19 15.17 47.63 -1.69
N MET A 20 14.12 47.31 -0.95
CA MET A 20 13.40 48.28 -0.12
C MET A 20 13.38 47.74 1.32
N ASN A 21 13.88 48.57 2.22
CA ASN A 21 14.04 48.30 3.64
C ASN A 21 12.78 48.80 4.37
N ALA A 22 12.04 47.91 5.06
CA ALA A 22 11.00 48.31 6.01
C ALA A 22 10.68 47.17 7.01
N GLN A 23 11.01 47.47 8.27
CA GLN A 23 10.46 47.02 9.57
C GLN A 23 9.82 45.63 9.75
N ASP A 24 10.52 44.86 10.60
CA ASP A 24 10.07 44.05 11.74
C ASP A 24 8.59 43.61 11.80
N HIS A 25 8.37 42.34 11.46
CA HIS A 25 7.28 41.52 12.01
C HIS A 25 7.78 40.08 12.17
N HIS A 26 7.69 39.57 13.40
CA HIS A 26 7.90 38.18 13.81
C HIS A 26 7.17 37.19 12.87
N LYS A 27 7.83 36.75 11.78
CA LYS A 27 7.43 35.58 11.01
C LYS A 27 8.00 34.35 11.71
N LYS A 28 7.15 33.64 12.46
CA LYS A 28 7.43 32.24 12.80
C LYS A 28 7.69 31.51 11.49
N HIS A 29 8.94 31.07 11.29
CA HIS A 29 9.27 30.15 10.21
C HIS A 29 8.54 28.83 10.47
N VAL A 30 7.33 28.70 9.92
CA VAL A 30 6.66 27.42 9.79
C VAL A 30 7.43 26.64 8.74
N ARG A 31 8.32 25.75 9.21
CA ARG A 31 9.03 24.81 8.35
C ARG A 31 8.00 23.79 7.87
N VAL A 32 7.43 24.02 6.70
CA VAL A 32 6.63 22.99 6.01
C VAL A 32 7.58 21.84 5.71
N LYS A 33 7.36 20.71 6.38
CA LYS A 33 8.07 19.47 6.08
C LYS A 33 7.55 19.03 4.72
N VAL A 34 8.38 19.16 3.68
CA VAL A 34 8.06 18.60 2.36
C VAL A 34 7.98 17.10 2.57
N GLU A 35 6.78 16.54 2.48
CA GLU A 35 6.61 15.09 2.50
C GLU A 35 7.25 14.55 1.23
N GLU A 36 8.33 13.78 1.37
CA GLU A 36 8.88 13.01 0.27
C GLU A 36 7.80 12.04 -0.22
N THR A 37 7.38 12.20 -1.46
CA THR A 37 6.45 11.27 -2.10
C THR A 37 7.14 9.93 -2.25
N THR A 38 6.74 8.93 -1.46
CA THR A 38 7.26 7.57 -1.61
C THR A 38 6.70 6.99 -2.91
N GLU A 39 7.57 6.49 -3.80
CA GLU A 39 7.16 5.81 -5.04
C GLU A 39 6.47 4.44 -4.81
N SER A 40 6.02 4.17 -3.58
CA SER A 40 5.42 2.91 -3.15
C SER A 40 4.41 3.12 -2.02
N ILE A 41 3.46 2.19 -1.90
CA ILE A 41 2.46 2.11 -0.83
C ILE A 41 2.86 0.98 0.13
N PRO A 42 2.84 1.16 1.46
CA PRO A 42 3.10 0.10 2.42
C PRO A 42 2.19 -1.11 2.21
N ALA A 43 2.75 -2.30 2.40
CA ALA A 43 2.04 -3.55 2.21
C ALA A 43 2.45 -4.61 3.24
N ILE A 44 1.56 -5.55 3.49
CA ILE A 44 1.84 -6.77 4.25
C ILE A 44 1.36 -7.94 3.40
N ARG A 45 2.20 -8.96 3.25
CA ARG A 45 1.89 -10.17 2.50
C ARG A 45 1.66 -11.33 3.45
N LEU A 46 0.53 -12.01 3.32
CA LEU A 46 0.27 -13.30 3.95
C LEU A 46 0.77 -14.40 3.01
N ILE A 47 1.55 -15.34 3.53
CA ILE A 47 2.12 -16.46 2.77
C ILE A 47 2.04 -17.76 3.56
N ASN A 48 2.06 -18.89 2.85
CA ASN A 48 2.27 -20.18 3.48
C ASN A 48 3.77 -20.48 3.65
N LYS A 49 4.15 -20.98 4.83
CA LYS A 49 5.42 -21.67 5.06
C LYS A 49 5.40 -23.06 4.38
N PRO A 50 6.57 -23.73 4.22
CA PRO A 50 6.63 -25.08 3.64
C PRO A 50 5.77 -26.13 4.35
N ASP A 51 5.52 -25.98 5.64
CA ASP A 51 4.65 -26.84 6.45
C ASP A 51 3.14 -26.56 6.27
N GLY A 52 2.79 -25.60 5.40
CA GLY A 52 1.42 -25.17 5.14
C GLY A 52 0.85 -24.18 6.17
N THR A 53 1.59 -23.82 7.21
CA THR A 53 1.16 -22.79 8.17
C THR A 53 1.23 -21.39 7.54
N CYS A 54 0.38 -20.48 7.99
CA CYS A 54 0.36 -19.09 7.52
C CYS A 54 1.35 -18.24 8.34
N THR A 55 2.05 -17.34 7.65
CA THR A 55 2.88 -16.27 8.21
C THR A 55 2.74 -15.00 7.39
N PHE A 56 3.48 -13.94 7.76
CA PHE A 56 3.44 -12.69 7.03
C PHE A 56 4.80 -12.01 6.94
N GLU A 57 4.97 -11.20 5.90
CA GLU A 57 6.13 -10.32 5.70
C GLU A 57 5.68 -8.89 5.41
N LYS A 58 6.49 -7.92 5.80
CA LYS A 58 6.25 -6.49 5.52
C LYS A 58 6.95 -6.10 4.24
N GLY A 59 6.39 -5.13 3.54
CA GLY A 59 6.95 -4.64 2.30
C GLY A 59 6.13 -3.50 1.72
N LYS A 60 6.10 -3.44 0.40
CA LYS A 60 5.47 -2.35 -0.34
C LYS A 60 5.04 -2.77 -1.74
N ILE A 61 4.06 -2.05 -2.28
CA ILE A 61 3.62 -2.13 -3.67
C ILE A 61 4.08 -0.86 -4.40
N PRO A 62 4.74 -0.95 -5.56
CA PRO A 62 5.14 0.21 -6.35
C PRO A 62 3.93 1.00 -6.87
N THR A 63 4.04 2.32 -6.87
CA THR A 63 3.04 3.21 -7.46
C THR A 63 3.11 3.17 -8.99
N LEU A 64 1.99 3.51 -9.65
CA LEU A 64 1.89 3.64 -11.12
C LEU A 64 2.18 2.35 -11.93
N LYS A 65 2.29 1.19 -11.28
CA LYS A 65 2.33 -0.11 -11.95
C LYS A 65 0.92 -0.65 -12.14
N HIS A 66 0.58 -1.01 -13.38
CA HIS A 66 -0.71 -1.62 -13.67
C HIS A 66 -0.69 -3.09 -13.25
N MET A 67 -1.69 -3.47 -12.45
CA MET A 67 -1.93 -4.84 -12.03
C MET A 67 -2.93 -5.48 -12.99
N ASN A 68 -2.66 -6.71 -13.43
CA ASN A 68 -3.60 -7.45 -14.25
C ASN A 68 -4.69 -8.07 -13.36
N THR A 69 -5.94 -7.67 -13.58
CA THR A 69 -7.11 -8.18 -12.86
C THR A 69 -8.33 -8.20 -13.79
N SER A 70 -9.20 -9.19 -13.63
CA SER A 70 -10.42 -9.32 -14.41
C SER A 70 -11.65 -8.70 -13.74
N THR A 71 -11.59 -8.49 -12.42
CA THR A 71 -12.73 -8.03 -11.63
C THR A 71 -12.28 -7.45 -10.31
N PHE A 72 -13.15 -6.69 -9.66
CA PHE A 72 -13.01 -6.31 -8.26
C PHE A 72 -14.40 -6.18 -7.65
N TRP A 73 -14.48 -6.27 -6.32
CA TRP A 73 -15.72 -6.01 -5.60
C TRP A 73 -15.45 -5.45 -4.21
N MET A 74 -16.47 -4.82 -3.64
CA MET A 74 -16.41 -4.19 -2.33
C MET A 74 -17.30 -4.95 -1.34
N SER A 75 -16.88 -4.99 -0.08
CA SER A 75 -17.70 -5.57 0.99
C SER A 75 -17.53 -4.78 2.28
N ASN A 76 -18.63 -4.68 3.03
CA ASN A 76 -18.65 -4.26 4.43
C ASN A 76 -19.23 -5.34 5.34
N LYS A 77 -19.44 -6.55 4.81
CA LYS A 77 -20.05 -7.68 5.51
C LYS A 77 -18.97 -8.65 5.99
N THR A 78 -19.27 -9.40 7.03
CA THR A 78 -18.47 -10.55 7.47
C THR A 78 -19.23 -11.81 7.12
N GLU A 79 -18.66 -12.66 6.29
CA GLU A 79 -19.24 -13.96 5.96
C GLU A 79 -18.93 -14.99 7.06
N GLU A 80 -19.73 -16.05 7.18
CA GLU A 80 -19.58 -17.02 8.28
C GLU A 80 -18.20 -17.69 8.30
N TRP A 81 -17.67 -18.02 7.12
CA TRP A 81 -16.35 -18.62 6.98
C TRP A 81 -15.22 -17.66 7.38
N GLU A 82 -15.42 -16.35 7.23
CA GLU A 82 -14.42 -15.33 7.58
C GLU A 82 -14.26 -15.16 9.11
N LYS A 83 -15.25 -15.59 9.91
CA LYS A 83 -15.25 -15.42 11.38
C LYS A 83 -14.23 -16.32 12.08
N ASN A 84 -13.81 -17.39 11.43
CA ASN A 84 -12.82 -18.34 11.94
C ASN A 84 -11.53 -18.24 11.12
N ALA A 85 -10.47 -18.92 11.56
CA ALA A 85 -9.24 -18.98 10.77
C ALA A 85 -9.52 -19.67 9.41
N HIS A 86 -9.06 -19.04 8.32
CA HIS A 86 -9.25 -19.52 6.96
C HIS A 86 -8.06 -19.15 6.07
N PRO A 87 -7.73 -19.97 5.07
CA PRO A 87 -6.83 -19.56 3.99
C PRO A 87 -7.51 -18.54 3.09
N ALA A 88 -6.72 -17.72 2.41
CA ALA A 88 -7.24 -16.87 1.36
C ALA A 88 -7.80 -17.72 0.21
N PRO A 89 -8.98 -17.40 -0.36
CA PRO A 89 -9.61 -18.21 -1.39
C PRO A 89 -8.89 -18.14 -2.75
N ARG A 90 -8.00 -17.16 -2.92
CA ARG A 90 -7.17 -16.91 -4.12
C ARG A 90 -6.14 -15.83 -3.80
N ARG A 91 -5.12 -15.72 -4.65
CA ARG A 91 -4.20 -14.58 -4.67
C ARG A 91 -5.00 -13.31 -4.92
N GLN A 92 -4.94 -12.35 -4.00
CA GLN A 92 -5.68 -11.11 -4.12
C GLN A 92 -5.11 -10.01 -3.25
N TYR A 93 -5.29 -8.77 -3.69
CA TYR A 93 -5.14 -7.62 -2.81
C TYR A 93 -6.43 -7.38 -2.04
N VAL A 94 -6.29 -6.99 -0.78
CA VAL A 94 -7.36 -6.49 0.06
C VAL A 94 -7.01 -5.06 0.47
N ILE A 95 -7.78 -4.11 -0.04
CA ILE A 95 -7.60 -2.69 0.26
C ILE A 95 -8.61 -2.30 1.33
N THR A 96 -8.12 -1.98 2.52
CA THR A 96 -8.98 -1.46 3.59
C THR A 96 -9.29 0.00 3.32
N ILE A 97 -10.56 0.29 3.06
CA ILE A 97 -11.08 1.64 2.84
C ILE A 97 -11.42 2.29 4.19
N LYS A 98 -11.92 1.48 5.14
CA LYS A 98 -12.28 1.95 6.49
C LYS A 98 -12.16 0.83 7.52
N GLY A 99 -11.75 1.22 8.73
CA GLY A 99 -11.60 0.32 9.88
C GLY A 99 -10.13 0.01 10.18
N ASN A 100 -9.88 -0.49 11.38
CA ASN A 100 -8.57 -0.97 11.83
C ASN A 100 -8.68 -2.45 12.15
N ILE A 101 -7.93 -3.27 11.42
CA ILE A 101 -8.07 -4.72 11.43
C ILE A 101 -6.78 -5.32 11.94
N ARG A 102 -6.87 -6.10 13.01
CA ARG A 102 -5.77 -6.93 13.48
C ARG A 102 -5.88 -8.27 12.79
N PHE A 103 -4.84 -8.65 12.07
CA PHE A 103 -4.68 -10.00 11.54
C PHE A 103 -3.82 -10.82 12.50
N LYS A 104 -4.10 -12.12 12.55
CA LYS A 104 -3.36 -13.11 13.33
C LYS A 104 -3.08 -14.34 12.48
N VAL A 105 -1.81 -14.70 12.38
CA VAL A 105 -1.33 -15.87 11.62
C VAL A 105 -1.19 -17.10 12.52
N THR A 106 -0.73 -18.22 11.96
CA THR A 106 -0.82 -19.53 12.62
C THR A 106 -0.05 -19.61 13.95
N ASP A 107 1.11 -18.97 14.06
CA ASP A 107 1.92 -18.95 15.29
C ASP A 107 1.41 -17.95 16.35
N GLY A 108 0.31 -17.25 16.07
CA GLY A 108 -0.28 -16.25 16.96
C GLY A 108 0.30 -14.85 16.80
N SER A 109 1.34 -14.65 15.98
CA SER A 109 1.85 -13.32 15.64
C SER A 109 0.76 -12.49 14.96
N THR A 110 0.78 -11.18 15.19
CA THR A 110 -0.25 -10.27 14.70
C THR A 110 0.31 -9.04 14.04
N PHE A 111 -0.47 -8.45 13.13
CA PHE A 111 -0.18 -7.16 12.51
C PHE A 111 -1.46 -6.36 12.27
N MET A 112 -1.31 -5.05 12.05
CA MET A 112 -2.43 -4.14 11.83
C MET A 112 -2.52 -3.75 10.36
N ILE A 113 -3.73 -3.82 9.81
CA ILE A 113 -4.12 -3.20 8.55
C ILE A 113 -5.07 -2.04 8.84
N LYS A 114 -4.81 -0.92 8.18
CA LYS A 114 -5.60 0.32 8.23
C LYS A 114 -5.60 0.97 6.84
N PRO A 115 -6.46 1.97 6.56
CA PRO A 115 -6.39 2.73 5.33
C PRO A 115 -4.98 3.28 5.09
N GLY A 116 -4.47 3.10 3.87
CA GLY A 116 -3.09 3.42 3.49
C GLY A 116 -2.11 2.23 3.55
N THR A 117 -2.57 1.03 3.89
CA THR A 117 -1.75 -0.20 3.82
C THR A 117 -2.47 -1.27 3.00
N VAL A 118 -1.76 -1.83 2.02
CA VAL A 118 -2.24 -2.95 1.20
C VAL A 118 -2.04 -4.26 1.94
N LEU A 119 -3.05 -5.12 1.97
CA LEU A 119 -2.85 -6.52 2.30
C LEU A 119 -2.76 -7.32 1.00
N LEU A 120 -1.71 -8.10 0.82
CA LEU A 120 -1.59 -9.12 -0.22
C LEU A 120 -1.83 -10.48 0.42
N ALA A 121 -2.89 -11.17 -0.02
CA ALA A 121 -3.28 -12.45 0.56
C ALA A 121 -2.89 -13.60 -0.39
N GLU A 122 -1.90 -14.40 0.01
CA GLU A 122 -1.40 -15.56 -0.74
C GLU A 122 -1.19 -16.80 0.15
N ASP A 123 -1.75 -16.79 1.36
CA ASP A 123 -1.84 -17.94 2.25
C ASP A 123 -3.02 -18.85 1.83
N LEU A 124 -2.86 -19.54 0.71
CA LEU A 124 -3.91 -20.34 0.06
C LEU A 124 -4.13 -21.73 0.67
N LYS A 125 -3.31 -22.13 1.66
CA LYS A 125 -3.30 -23.48 2.23
C LYS A 125 -3.39 -23.46 3.76
N GLY A 126 -3.69 -24.63 4.32
CA GLY A 126 -3.71 -24.86 5.77
C GLY A 126 -4.85 -24.12 6.47
N LYS A 127 -4.65 -23.78 7.75
CA LYS A 127 -5.62 -23.02 8.54
C LYS A 127 -5.70 -21.54 8.15
N GLY A 128 -4.67 -21.02 7.47
CA GLY A 128 -4.57 -19.62 7.09
C GLY A 128 -4.49 -18.65 8.26
N HIS A 129 -5.19 -17.53 8.12
CA HIS A 129 -5.18 -16.41 9.05
C HIS A 129 -6.56 -16.20 9.68
N SER A 130 -6.61 -15.37 10.73
CA SER A 130 -7.85 -14.86 11.33
C SER A 130 -7.72 -13.35 11.52
N TRP A 131 -8.83 -12.67 11.76
CA TRP A 131 -8.81 -11.22 11.98
C TRP A 131 -9.87 -10.76 12.97
N ASP A 132 -9.60 -9.63 13.62
CA ASP A 132 -10.53 -8.91 14.50
C ASP A 132 -10.50 -7.40 14.25
N MET A 133 -11.65 -6.74 14.43
CA MET A 133 -11.74 -5.28 14.36
C MET A 133 -11.29 -4.65 15.68
N VAL A 134 -10.29 -3.77 15.62
CA VAL A 134 -9.77 -3.06 16.80
C VAL A 134 -10.30 -1.64 16.81
N LYS A 135 -11.03 -1.27 17.87
CA LYS A 135 -11.63 0.08 18.03
C LYS A 135 -12.41 0.55 16.78
N SER A 136 -12.99 -0.40 16.05
CA SER A 136 -13.68 -0.21 14.78
C SER A 136 -14.99 -0.99 14.81
N LYS A 137 -16.04 -0.44 14.22
CA LYS A 137 -17.36 -1.10 14.15
C LYS A 137 -17.67 -1.71 12.78
N VAL A 138 -16.95 -1.25 11.75
CA VAL A 138 -17.14 -1.64 10.36
C VAL A 138 -15.77 -1.80 9.71
N TRP A 139 -15.65 -2.83 8.87
CA TRP A 139 -14.54 -3.00 7.94
C TRP A 139 -15.06 -2.90 6.50
N GLU A 140 -14.79 -1.76 5.85
CA GLU A 140 -15.08 -1.57 4.42
C GLU A 140 -13.82 -1.86 3.62
N ARG A 141 -13.92 -2.75 2.65
CA ARG A 141 -12.77 -3.22 1.87
C ARG A 141 -13.11 -3.48 0.42
N LEU A 142 -12.08 -3.39 -0.40
CA LEU A 142 -12.07 -3.75 -1.81
C LEU A 142 -11.19 -4.98 -1.98
N TYR A 143 -11.71 -5.97 -2.70
CA TYR A 143 -10.98 -7.16 -3.11
C TYR A 143 -10.61 -7.04 -4.58
N ILE A 144 -9.35 -7.32 -4.89
CA ILE A 144 -8.82 -7.30 -6.25
C ILE A 144 -8.07 -8.62 -6.48
N PRO A 145 -8.71 -9.64 -7.07
CA PRO A 145 -8.02 -10.85 -7.48
C PRO A 145 -6.87 -10.56 -8.44
N ILE A 146 -5.76 -11.26 -8.23
CA ILE A 146 -4.64 -11.26 -9.16
C ILE A 146 -4.95 -12.29 -10.25
N ALA A 147 -4.79 -11.91 -11.51
CA ALA A 147 -4.96 -12.84 -12.63
C ALA A 147 -4.00 -14.03 -12.50
N GLU A 148 -4.40 -15.17 -13.06
CA GLU A 148 -3.51 -16.33 -13.17
C GLU A 148 -2.21 -15.91 -13.89
N ASP A 149 -1.07 -16.36 -13.35
CA ASP A 149 0.29 -16.01 -13.81
C ASP A 149 0.71 -14.53 -13.75
N ALA A 150 -0.10 -13.64 -13.19
CA ALA A 150 0.29 -12.25 -12.99
C ALA A 150 1.21 -12.05 -11.77
N ASP A 151 2.09 -11.06 -11.89
CA ASP A 151 2.97 -10.59 -10.81
C ASP A 151 2.15 -9.95 -9.68
N ASP A 152 2.55 -10.21 -8.43
CA ASP A 152 1.98 -9.59 -7.23
C ASP A 152 2.61 -8.22 -6.90
N LEU A 153 3.67 -7.84 -7.61
CA LEU A 153 4.39 -6.57 -7.47
C LEU A 153 4.84 -6.28 -6.02
N PHE A 154 4.88 -7.27 -5.15
CA PHE A 154 5.26 -7.11 -3.76
C PHE A 154 6.77 -7.07 -3.63
N ILE A 155 7.25 -6.02 -2.99
CA ILE A 155 8.66 -5.84 -2.69
C ILE A 155 8.79 -5.95 -1.17
N ALA A 156 9.33 -7.07 -0.70
CA ALA A 156 9.63 -7.28 0.72
C ALA A 156 10.56 -6.17 1.22
N ASP A 157 10.33 -5.73 2.45
CA ASP A 157 11.31 -4.90 3.15
C ASP A 157 12.58 -5.74 3.32
N LYS A 158 13.75 -5.11 3.14
CA LYS A 158 14.99 -5.77 3.54
C LYS A 158 14.96 -5.92 5.05
N ASP A 159 15.19 -7.12 5.56
CA ASP A 159 15.47 -7.30 6.97
C ASP A 159 16.60 -6.33 7.32
N SER A 160 16.35 -5.44 8.29
CA SER A 160 17.41 -4.63 8.86
C SER A 160 18.29 -5.57 9.66
N ASP A 161 19.37 -6.04 9.05
CA ASP A 161 20.49 -6.70 9.75
C ASP A 161 20.91 -5.90 11.00
#